data_AF-A0A8S9H6S6-F1
#
_entry.id   AF-A0A8S9H6S6-F1
#
_cell.length_a   1.000
_cell.length_b   1.000
_cell.length_c   1.000
_cell.angle_alpha   90.00
_cell.angle_beta   90.00
_cell.angle_gamma   90.00
#
_symmetry.space_group_name_H-M   'P 1'
#
loop_
_entity.id
_entity.type
_entity.pdbx_description
1 polymer ?
#
loop_
_entity_poly.entity_id
_entity_poly.type
_entity_poly.pdbx_seq_one_letter_code
_entity_poly.pdbx_strand_id
1 'polypeptide(L)'
;MKRSLRRLFFQVKRPAEFLNCPFTEEEEESGSVKEIANLCSLSSLEINKNGTIRVGVDTNVFFRKSELVIGRMIALYKWRKRLKRSLDVRLRGLGLIFQ
;
A
#
# COMPACT_ATOMS: atom_id res chain seq x y z
N MET A 1 -14.06 1.16 8.22
CA MET A 1 -14.21 1.31 6.74
C MET A 1 -13.98 2.73 6.23
N LYS A 2 -14.72 3.77 6.66
CA LYS A 2 -14.63 5.14 6.11
C LYS A 2 -13.23 5.81 6.20
N ARG A 3 -12.43 5.49 7.23
CA ARG A 3 -11.05 6.00 7.38
C ARG A 3 -10.04 5.41 6.36
N SER A 4 -10.27 4.19 5.87
CA SER A 4 -9.36 3.52 4.93
C SER A 4 -9.50 4.06 3.50
N LEU A 5 -10.73 4.41 3.10
CA LEU A 5 -10.99 4.96 1.77
C LEU A 5 -10.39 6.36 1.62
N ARG A 6 -10.51 7.26 2.61
CA ARG A 6 -9.90 8.60 2.54
C ARG A 6 -8.39 8.57 2.27
N ARG A 7 -7.68 7.60 2.84
CA ARG A 7 -6.23 7.44 2.64
C ARG A 7 -5.89 7.02 1.21
N LEU A 8 -6.67 6.13 0.62
CA LEU A 8 -6.48 5.68 -0.76
C LEU A 8 -6.75 6.81 -1.76
N PHE A 9 -7.80 7.60 -1.55
CA PHE A 9 -8.08 8.77 -2.42
C PHE A 9 -6.92 9.76 -2.40
N PHE A 10 -6.39 10.09 -1.21
CA PHE A 10 -5.20 10.94 -1.11
C PHE A 10 -4.00 10.34 -1.84
N GLN A 11 -3.78 9.03 -1.71
CA GLN A 11 -2.67 8.35 -2.39
C GLN A 11 -2.84 8.24 -3.91
N VAL A 12 -4.06 8.37 -4.43
CA VAL A 12 -4.36 8.41 -5.87
C VAL A 12 -4.22 9.82 -6.44
N LYS A 13 -4.75 10.84 -5.75
CA LYS A 13 -4.71 12.23 -6.23
C LYS A 13 -3.31 12.84 -6.18
N ARG A 14 -2.55 12.59 -5.11
CA ARG A 14 -1.23 13.21 -4.91
C ARG A 14 -0.24 12.90 -6.05
N PRO A 15 -0.12 11.66 -6.58
CA PRO A 15 0.68 11.40 -7.77
C PRO A 15 0.19 12.13 -9.02
N ALA A 16 -1.13 12.25 -9.21
CA ALA A 16 -1.72 12.93 -10.36
C ALA A 16 -1.37 14.43 -10.35
N GLU A 17 -1.49 15.08 -9.19
CA GLU A 17 -1.01 16.45 -8.96
C GLU A 17 0.49 16.59 -9.23
N PHE A 18 1.31 15.66 -8.74
CA PHE A 18 2.77 15.67 -8.94
C PHE A 18 3.16 15.55 -10.43
N LEU A 19 2.36 14.82 -11.21
CA LEU A 19 2.55 14.67 -12.66
C LEU A 19 1.96 15.84 -13.46
N ASN A 20 1.45 16.89 -12.80
CA ASN A 20 0.71 18.01 -13.42
C ASN A 20 -0.53 17.57 -14.20
N CYS A 21 -1.15 16.46 -13.78
CA CYS A 21 -2.40 15.94 -14.32
C CYS A 21 -3.42 15.78 -13.18
N PRO A 22 -3.81 16.86 -12.48
CA PRO A 22 -4.80 16.77 -11.42
C PRO A 22 -6.15 16.31 -11.96
N PHE A 23 -6.92 15.61 -11.12
CA PHE A 23 -8.30 15.25 -11.45
C PHE A 23 -9.18 16.51 -11.54
N THR A 24 -10.10 16.55 -12.50
CA THR A 24 -11.13 17.59 -12.58
C THR A 24 -12.26 17.34 -11.58
N GLU A 25 -13.05 18.36 -11.26
CA GLU A 25 -14.25 18.17 -10.41
C GLU A 25 -15.20 17.14 -11.00
N GLU A 26 -15.37 17.12 -12.33
CA GLU A 26 -16.21 16.14 -13.03
C GLU A 26 -15.68 14.70 -12.88
N GLU A 27 -14.38 14.48 -12.95
CA GLU A 27 -13.75 13.16 -12.71
C GLU A 27 -13.89 12.70 -11.25
N GLU A 28 -13.89 13.64 -10.32
CA GLU A 28 -14.11 13.34 -8.91
C GLU A 28 -15.57 12.98 -8.62
N GLU A 29 -16.52 13.75 -9.17
CA GLU A 29 -17.96 13.57 -9.00
C GLU A 29 -18.49 12.32 -9.71
N SER A 30 -17.96 12.03 -10.91
CA SER A 30 -18.25 10.78 -11.64
C SER A 30 -17.71 9.54 -10.91
N GLY A 31 -16.81 9.74 -9.94
CA GLY A 31 -16.28 8.66 -9.10
C GLY A 31 -15.04 7.99 -9.68
N SER A 32 -14.39 8.54 -10.71
CA SER A 32 -13.18 7.95 -11.32
C SER A 32 -12.05 7.74 -10.29
N VAL A 33 -11.87 8.68 -9.35
CA VAL A 33 -10.89 8.53 -8.27
C VAL A 33 -11.19 7.32 -7.38
N LYS A 34 -12.47 7.03 -7.15
CA LYS A 34 -12.91 5.88 -6.35
C LYS A 34 -12.64 4.57 -7.09
N GLU A 35 -12.89 4.54 -8.39
CA GLU A 35 -12.62 3.37 -9.23
C GLU A 35 -11.13 3.05 -9.29
N ILE A 36 -10.29 4.06 -9.51
CA ILE A 36 -8.83 3.91 -9.47
C ILE A 36 -8.39 3.44 -8.09
N ALA A 37 -8.89 4.03 -7.01
CA ALA A 37 -8.59 3.59 -5.64
C ALA A 37 -8.98 2.11 -5.39
N ASN A 38 -10.09 1.65 -5.97
CA ASN A 38 -10.53 0.25 -5.88
C ASN A 38 -9.62 -0.68 -6.68
N LEU A 39 -9.19 -0.29 -7.88
CA LEU A 39 -8.21 -1.03 -8.68
C LEU A 39 -6.86 -1.14 -7.95
N CYS A 40 -6.40 -0.04 -7.35
CA CYS A 40 -5.17 0.02 -6.56
C CYS A 40 -5.25 -0.70 -5.20
N SER A 41 -6.42 -1.24 -4.80
CA SER A 41 -6.53 -2.00 -3.55
C SER A 41 -5.86 -3.39 -3.63
N LEU A 42 -5.39 -3.81 -4.82
CA LEU A 42 -4.60 -5.00 -5.18
C LEU A 42 -5.17 -6.37 -4.77
N SER A 43 -6.11 -6.40 -3.84
CA SER A 43 -6.75 -7.60 -3.29
C SER A 43 -8.04 -7.98 -4.04
N SER A 44 -8.52 -7.09 -4.91
CA SER A 44 -9.79 -7.17 -5.62
C SER A 44 -9.72 -7.86 -6.99
N LEU A 45 -8.54 -7.94 -7.62
CA LEU A 45 -8.39 -8.48 -8.97
C LEU A 45 -8.18 -10.00 -8.95
N GLU A 46 -8.93 -10.74 -9.76
CA GLU A 46 -8.84 -12.20 -9.84
C GLU A 46 -7.50 -12.69 -10.40
N ILE A 47 -6.94 -11.96 -11.37
CA ILE A 47 -5.62 -12.22 -11.94
C ILE A 47 -4.49 -12.15 -10.89
N ASN A 48 -4.70 -11.47 -9.77
CA ASN A 48 -3.72 -11.41 -8.68
C ASN A 48 -3.74 -12.67 -7.79
N LYS A 49 -4.76 -13.52 -7.93
CA LYS A 49 -4.91 -14.79 -7.19
C LYS A 49 -4.62 -15.99 -8.07
N ASN A 50 -5.12 -15.97 -9.30
CA ASN A 50 -5.19 -17.15 -10.17
C ASN A 50 -4.67 -16.82 -11.59
N GLY A 51 -3.37 -16.57 -11.72
CA GLY A 51 -2.73 -16.34 -13.01
C GLY A 51 -1.25 -16.65 -12.99
N THR A 52 -0.62 -16.72 -14.17
CA THR A 52 0.81 -17.00 -14.33
C THR A 52 1.42 -15.98 -15.28
N ILE A 53 2.53 -15.36 -14.90
CA ILE A 53 3.22 -14.39 -15.77
C ILE A 53 4.06 -15.11 -16.82
N ARG A 54 4.53 -14.38 -17.85
CA ARG A 54 5.27 -14.92 -19.00
C ARG A 54 6.50 -15.77 -18.64
N VAL A 55 7.09 -15.54 -17.47
CA VAL A 55 8.24 -16.30 -16.97
C VAL A 55 7.86 -17.51 -16.11
N GLY A 56 6.59 -17.94 -16.15
CA GLY A 56 6.11 -19.15 -15.48
C GLY A 56 5.88 -19.01 -13.97
N VAL A 57 5.84 -17.79 -13.44
CA VAL A 57 5.63 -17.53 -12.01
C VAL A 57 4.17 -17.23 -11.74
N ASP A 58 3.61 -17.87 -10.72
CA ASP A 58 2.25 -17.61 -10.30
C ASP A 58 2.12 -16.18 -9.74
N THR A 59 1.09 -15.48 -10.18
CA THR A 59 0.77 -14.10 -9.79
C THR A 59 0.52 -13.93 -8.29
N ASN A 60 -0.02 -14.96 -7.62
CA ASN A 60 -0.32 -14.93 -6.19
C ASN A 60 0.90 -14.68 -5.29
N VAL A 61 2.12 -14.98 -5.76
CA VAL A 61 3.34 -14.78 -4.97
C VAL A 61 3.63 -13.29 -4.73
N PHE A 62 3.14 -12.42 -5.61
CA PHE A 62 3.29 -10.97 -5.51
C PHE A 62 2.25 -10.34 -4.57
N PHE A 63 1.11 -11.02 -4.33
CA PHE A 63 -0.04 -10.47 -3.60
C PHE A 63 -0.37 -11.31 -2.37
N ARG A 64 0.36 -11.08 -1.27
CA ARG A 64 0.14 -11.77 0.01
C ARG A 64 -0.68 -10.94 0.99
N LYS A 65 -1.58 -11.59 1.73
CA LYS A 65 -2.21 -10.99 2.91
C LYS A 65 -1.17 -10.79 4.01
N SER A 66 -1.20 -9.63 4.67
CA SER A 66 -0.43 -9.37 5.87
C SER A 66 -1.10 -10.02 7.08
N GLU A 67 -1.23 -11.35 7.08
CA GLU A 67 -1.75 -12.08 8.22
C GLU A 67 -0.59 -12.32 9.19
N LEU A 68 -0.63 -11.61 10.32
CA LEU A 68 0.32 -11.80 11.41
C LEU A 68 0.00 -13.11 12.11
N VAL A 69 0.59 -14.21 11.64
CA VAL A 69 0.54 -15.49 12.36
C VAL A 69 1.31 -15.31 13.68
N ILE A 70 0.72 -15.73 14.79
CA ILE A 70 1.21 -15.48 16.17
C ILE A 70 2.71 -15.80 16.33
N GLY A 71 3.21 -16.88 15.72
CA GLY A 71 4.65 -17.21 15.73
C GLY A 71 5.53 -16.15 15.05
N ARG A 72 5.12 -15.61 13.90
CA ARG A 72 5.81 -14.49 13.24
C ARG A 72 5.67 -13.20 14.07
N MET A 73 4.54 -12.98 14.74
CA MET A 73 4.37 -11.83 15.63
C MET A 73 5.35 -11.84 16.82
N ILE A 74 5.54 -12.98 17.48
CA ILE A 74 6.47 -13.12 18.61
C ILE A 74 7.93 -12.89 18.15
N ALA A 75 8.33 -13.49 17.03
CA ALA A 75 9.65 -13.26 16.43
C ALA A 75 9.85 -11.79 16.05
N LEU A 76 8.86 -11.19 15.37
CA LEU A 76 8.88 -9.77 15.03
C LEU A 76 8.94 -8.89 16.27
N TYR A 77 8.25 -9.22 17.36
CA TYR A 77 8.28 -8.45 18.61
C TYR A 77 9.67 -8.46 19.26
N LYS A 78 10.34 -9.61 19.31
CA LYS A 78 11.72 -9.73 19.82
C LYS A 78 12.69 -8.88 19.00
N TRP A 79 12.56 -8.90 17.68
CA TRP A 79 13.39 -8.08 16.79
C TRP A 79 12.94 -6.61 16.72
N ARG A 80 11.69 -6.30 17.06
CA ARG A 80 11.08 -4.96 16.92
C ARG A 80 11.90 -3.90 17.63
N LYS A 81 12.35 -4.17 18.86
CA LYS A 81 13.15 -3.22 19.64
C LYS A 81 14.52 -2.97 18.99
N ARG A 82 15.17 -4.02 18.48
CA ARG A 82 16.46 -3.89 17.79
C ARG A 82 16.32 -3.16 16.46
N LEU A 83 15.27 -3.49 15.71
CA LEU A 83 14.99 -2.91 14.39
C LEU A 83 14.60 -1.43 14.52
N LYS A 84 13.75 -1.10 15.50
CA LYS A 84 13.40 0.28 15.85
C LYS A 84 14.64 1.08 16.21
N ARG A 85 15.52 0.56 17.09
CA ARG A 85 16.78 1.24 17.42
C ARG A 85 17.67 1.49 16.21
N SER A 86 17.85 0.48 15.35
CA SER A 86 18.65 0.62 14.12
C SER A 86 18.07 1.70 13.20
N LEU A 87 16.74 1.71 13.05
CA LEU A 87 16.02 2.70 12.26
C LEU A 87 16.15 4.11 12.85
N ASP A 88 15.90 4.27 14.15
CA ASP A 88 15.98 5.55 14.87
C ASP A 88 17.40 6.17 14.77
N VAL A 89 18.45 5.34 14.82
CA VAL A 89 19.83 5.81 14.63
C VAL A 89 20.06 6.28 13.19
N ARG A 90 19.61 5.51 12.20
CA ARG A 90 19.83 5.81 10.78
C ARG A 90 19.00 6.97 10.25
N LEU A 91 17.82 7.18 10.82
CA LEU A 91 16.89 8.24 10.40
C LEU A 91 17.04 9.53 11.20
N ARG A 92 17.83 9.53 12.27
CA ARG A 92 18.06 10.72 13.10
C ARG A 92 18.61 11.86 12.24
N GLY A 93 17.96 13.02 12.33
CA GLY A 93 18.36 14.23 11.59
C GLY A 93 17.90 14.27 10.13
N LEU A 94 17.25 13.22 9.61
CA LEU A 94 16.73 13.20 8.23
C LEU A 94 15.31 13.78 8.10
N GLY A 95 14.70 14.21 9.21
CA GLY A 95 13.30 14.68 9.24
C GLY A 95 12.27 13.57 8.96
N LEU A 96 12.69 12.30 8.87
CA LEU A 96 11.82 11.16 8.58
C LEU A 96 11.18 10.64 9.87
N ILE A 97 9.86 10.82 10.00
CA ILE A 97 9.05 10.36 11.13
C ILE A 97 7.98 9.40 10.61
N PHE A 98 7.98 8.18 11.12
CA PHE A 98 7.01 7.14 10.77
C PHE A 98 5.96 7.01 11.88
N GLN A 99 4.69 7.24 11.55
CA GLN A 99 3.52 7.11 12.44
C GLN A 99 2.87 5.73 12.35
#